data_AF-A0A0N1DJE7-F1
#
_entry.id   AF-A0A0N1DJE7-F1
#
_cell.length_a   1.000
_cell.length_b   1.000
_cell.length_c   1.000
_cell.angle_alpha   90.00
_cell.angle_beta   90.00
_cell.angle_gamma   90.00
#
_symmetry.space_group_name_H-M   'P 1'
#
loop_
_entity.id
_entity.type
_entity.pdbx_description
1 polymer ?
#
loop_
_entity_poly.entity_id
_entity_poly.type
_entity_poly.pdbx_seq_one_letter_code
_entity_poly.pdbx_strand_id
1 'polypeptide(L)'
;MSVTLFFDLYALFAAAAVGVARLAPIFFMLPFLNSGVLTGAPRQAVIVLVALGFWAYVGVPLPHLDGLAFFGLLLREAGIGVLLGCLLCWPFWVLHAMGNLIDNQRGAMLSSTVDPANGVDTSELANFLQLFAAAVYLEGGGMLLMLETVGQSYLICAPANSCELHVQPILRLLDALVSKTLVISAPVVATLLVSEALLGLLSRYAPQMNAFSVSLTIKSLVALVVLMLYFGVHLPDEVLRMGSKSQTLEHYLSVDGEGDDVVQRLED
;
A
#
# COMPACT_ATOMS: atom_id res chain seq x y z
N MET A 1 45.26 14.23 -1.33
CA MET A 1 44.35 13.84 -0.23
C MET A 1 43.03 14.61 -0.25
N SER A 2 43.00 15.90 -0.64
CA SER A 2 41.74 16.66 -0.77
C SER A 2 40.89 16.29 -1.99
N VAL A 3 41.52 15.95 -3.12
CA VAL A 3 40.82 15.65 -4.38
C VAL A 3 40.08 14.30 -4.33
N THR A 4 40.65 13.30 -3.65
CA THR A 4 40.01 11.98 -3.48
C THR A 4 38.75 12.09 -2.62
N LEU A 5 38.82 12.84 -1.51
CA LEU A 5 37.66 13.12 -0.65
C LEU A 5 36.51 13.81 -1.40
N PHE A 6 36.83 14.69 -2.37
CA PHE A 6 35.82 15.33 -3.20
C PHE A 6 35.07 14.33 -4.08
N PHE A 7 35.77 13.40 -4.72
CA PHE A 7 35.14 12.36 -5.54
C PHE A 7 34.35 11.36 -4.70
N ASP A 8 34.85 10.99 -3.53
CA ASP A 8 34.14 10.12 -2.59
C ASP A 8 32.82 10.77 -2.12
N LEU A 9 32.87 12.07 -1.80
CA LEU A 9 31.69 12.84 -1.41
C LEU A 9 30.69 12.95 -2.56
N TYR A 10 31.16 13.20 -3.78
CA TYR A 10 30.31 13.27 -4.97
C TYR A 10 29.60 11.93 -5.24
N ALA A 11 30.33 10.82 -5.16
CA ALA A 11 29.77 9.48 -5.30
C ALA A 11 28.74 9.18 -4.20
N LEU A 12 29.00 9.61 -2.95
CA LEU A 12 28.04 9.46 -1.85
C LEU A 12 26.75 10.24 -2.08
N PHE A 13 26.83 11.46 -2.60
CA PHE A 13 25.64 12.24 -2.97
C PHE A 13 24.85 11.59 -4.10
N ALA A 14 25.53 11.07 -5.13
CA ALA A 14 24.87 10.35 -6.22
C ALA A 14 24.18 9.07 -5.72
N ALA A 15 24.85 8.29 -4.85
CA ALA A 15 24.29 7.12 -4.18
C ALA A 15 23.03 7.48 -3.37
N ALA A 16 23.11 8.56 -2.57
CA ALA A 16 21.99 9.04 -1.78
C ALA A 16 20.81 9.43 -2.67
N ALA A 17 21.04 10.11 -3.80
CA ALA A 17 19.98 10.49 -4.72
C ALA A 17 19.26 9.26 -5.32
N VAL A 18 20.01 8.24 -5.73
CA VAL A 18 19.47 6.97 -6.25
C VAL A 18 18.67 6.23 -5.16
N GLY A 19 19.21 6.11 -3.95
CA GLY A 19 18.51 5.46 -2.84
C GLY A 19 17.25 6.21 -2.40
N VAL A 20 17.29 7.54 -2.38
CA VAL A 20 16.12 8.39 -2.12
C VAL A 20 15.06 8.21 -3.20
N ALA A 21 15.44 8.09 -4.47
CA ALA A 21 14.48 7.86 -5.56
C ALA A 21 13.66 6.58 -5.34
N ARG A 22 14.27 5.50 -4.85
CA ARG A 22 13.56 4.24 -4.51
C ARG A 22 12.75 4.33 -3.22
N LEU A 23 13.28 4.96 -2.18
CA LEU A 23 12.63 4.99 -0.85
C LEU A 23 11.53 6.04 -0.70
N ALA A 24 11.65 7.20 -1.38
CA ALA A 24 10.71 8.30 -1.22
C ALA A 24 9.25 7.93 -1.56
N PRO A 25 8.95 7.16 -2.63
CA PRO A 25 7.58 6.71 -2.91
C PRO A 25 7.00 5.82 -1.81
N ILE A 26 7.83 4.95 -1.21
CA ILE A 26 7.42 4.05 -0.13
C ILE A 26 6.99 4.85 1.10
N PHE A 27 7.80 5.83 1.51
CA PHE A 27 7.49 6.74 2.61
C PHE A 27 6.25 7.60 2.33
N PHE A 28 6.05 7.99 1.07
CA PHE A 28 4.88 8.76 0.67
C PHE A 28 3.58 7.97 0.77
N MET A 29 3.59 6.70 0.34
CA MET A 29 2.39 5.86 0.30
C MET A 29 2.02 5.24 1.65
N LEU A 30 3.01 4.90 2.49
CA LEU A 30 2.75 4.26 3.79
C LEU A 30 2.00 5.19 4.74
N PRO A 31 0.87 4.77 5.32
CA PRO A 31 -0.01 5.66 6.09
C PRO A 31 0.64 6.22 7.37
N PHE A 32 1.60 5.50 7.95
CA PHE A 32 2.31 5.91 9.17
C PHE A 32 3.61 6.71 8.91
N LEU A 33 4.06 6.82 7.65
CA LEU A 33 5.25 7.60 7.24
C LEU A 33 4.95 8.79 6.32
N ASN A 34 3.69 8.94 5.91
CA ASN A 34 3.28 9.99 4.99
C ASN A 34 3.45 11.40 5.59
N SER A 35 3.24 12.44 4.75
CA SER A 35 3.32 13.85 5.17
C SER A 35 2.30 14.26 6.24
N GLY A 36 1.26 13.48 6.49
CA GLY A 36 0.30 13.76 7.55
C GLY A 36 0.86 13.46 8.93
N VAL A 37 1.73 12.46 9.05
CA VAL A 37 2.35 12.04 10.32
C VAL A 37 3.75 12.61 10.48
N LEU A 38 4.60 12.50 9.46
CA LEU A 38 5.99 12.97 9.48
C LEU A 38 6.18 14.14 8.51
N THR A 39 6.18 15.35 9.05
CA THR A 39 6.23 16.59 8.25
C THR A 39 7.66 17.12 8.06
N GLY A 40 7.92 17.74 6.90
CA GLY A 40 9.06 18.62 6.69
C GLY A 40 10.45 17.96 6.70
N ALA A 41 11.41 18.65 7.34
CA ALA A 41 12.83 18.31 7.32
C ALA A 41 13.19 16.96 7.99
N PRO A 42 12.58 16.56 9.14
CA PRO A 42 12.86 15.27 9.76
C PRO A 42 12.59 14.09 8.83
N ARG A 43 11.52 14.15 8.02
CA ARG A 43 11.21 13.10 7.04
C ARG A 43 12.33 12.90 6.04
N GLN A 44 12.81 14.00 5.46
CA GLN A 44 13.87 13.93 4.45
C GLN A 44 15.18 13.43 5.04
N ALA A 45 15.51 13.84 6.27
CA ALA A 45 16.67 13.32 6.97
C ALA A 45 16.59 11.80 7.18
N VAL A 46 15.43 11.28 7.60
CA VAL A 46 15.23 9.82 7.77
C VAL A 46 15.37 9.09 6.44
N ILE A 47 14.76 9.57 5.36
CA ILE A 47 14.85 8.91 4.04
C ILE A 47 16.32 8.85 3.58
N VAL A 48 17.06 9.96 3.69
CA VAL A 48 18.47 10.01 3.30
C VAL A 48 19.33 9.08 4.15
N LEU A 49 19.11 9.05 5.47
CA LEU A 49 19.87 8.17 6.38
C LEU A 49 19.62 6.69 6.06
N VAL A 50 18.36 6.30 5.84
CA VAL A 50 17.99 4.93 5.48
C VAL A 50 18.54 4.56 4.09
N ALA A 51 18.46 5.47 3.12
CA ALA A 51 19.03 5.29 1.78
C ALA A 51 20.54 5.00 1.83
N LEU A 52 21.28 5.79 2.61
CA LEU A 52 22.72 5.60 2.80
C LEU A 52 23.04 4.28 3.51
N GLY A 53 22.22 3.87 4.49
CA GLY A 53 22.36 2.58 5.16
C GLY A 53 22.21 1.40 4.21
N PHE A 54 21.20 1.42 3.34
CA PHE A 54 21.04 0.40 2.30
C PHE A 54 22.18 0.41 1.30
N TRP A 55 22.65 1.59 0.90
CA TRP A 55 23.76 1.69 -0.05
C TRP A 55 25.05 1.08 0.51
N ALA A 56 25.38 1.35 1.78
CA ALA A 56 26.53 0.77 2.46
C ALA A 56 26.42 -0.75 2.61
N TYR A 57 25.20 -1.28 2.78
CA TYR A 57 24.94 -2.71 2.88
C TYR A 57 25.04 -3.43 1.54
N VAL A 58 24.46 -2.85 0.49
CA VAL A 58 24.40 -3.45 -0.86
C VAL A 58 25.74 -3.36 -1.59
N GLY A 59 26.51 -2.29 -1.36
CA GLY A 59 27.90 -2.18 -1.84
C GLY A 59 28.06 -2.10 -3.36
N VAL A 60 27.00 -1.76 -4.11
CA VAL A 60 27.04 -1.70 -5.58
C VAL A 60 27.76 -0.42 -6.03
N PRO A 61 28.75 -0.51 -6.94
CA PRO A 61 29.39 0.68 -7.48
C PRO A 61 28.41 1.45 -8.37
N LEU A 62 28.39 2.78 -8.24
CA LEU A 62 27.61 3.62 -9.15
C LEU A 62 28.17 3.49 -10.57
N PRO A 63 27.32 3.18 -11.56
CA PRO A 63 27.74 3.25 -12.94
C PRO A 63 28.11 4.70 -13.28
N HIS A 64 29.19 4.87 -14.05
CA HIS A 64 29.58 6.18 -14.56
C HIS A 64 28.63 6.53 -15.72
N LEU A 65 27.56 7.24 -15.42
CA LEU A 65 26.51 7.59 -16.37
C LEU A 65 26.58 9.08 -16.73
N ASP A 66 26.30 9.39 -18.00
CA ASP A 66 26.02 10.76 -18.44
C ASP A 66 24.76 11.30 -17.73
N GLY A 67 24.63 12.64 -17.65
CA GLY A 67 23.53 13.28 -16.92
C GLY A 67 22.12 12.83 -17.35
N LEU A 68 21.91 12.57 -18.65
CA LEU A 68 20.64 12.05 -19.16
C LEU A 68 20.38 10.61 -18.71
N ALA A 69 21.40 9.76 -18.76
CA ALA A 69 21.30 8.36 -18.34
C ALA A 69 21.11 8.26 -16.81
N PHE A 70 21.74 9.14 -16.04
CA PHE A 70 21.53 9.25 -14.59
C PHE A 70 20.09 9.65 -14.26
N PHE A 71 19.49 10.60 -15.00
CA PHE A 71 18.08 10.94 -14.84
C PHE A 71 17.15 9.76 -15.15
N GLY A 72 17.47 8.99 -16.22
CA GLY A 72 16.75 7.74 -16.54
C GLY A 72 16.83 6.71 -15.42
N LEU A 73 18.00 6.57 -14.78
CA LEU A 73 18.18 5.71 -13.61
C LEU A 73 17.29 6.16 -12.44
N LEU A 74 17.26 7.46 -12.11
CA LEU A 74 16.40 7.99 -11.05
C LEU A 74 14.91 7.69 -11.29
N LEU A 75 14.44 7.84 -12.54
CA LEU A 75 13.06 7.53 -12.90
C LEU A 75 12.74 6.04 -12.75
N ARG A 76 13.66 5.16 -13.16
CA ARG A 76 13.50 3.72 -12.98
C ARG A 76 13.44 3.34 -11.50
N GLU A 77 14.34 3.88 -10.70
CA GLU A 77 14.40 3.66 -9.25
C GLU A 77 13.13 4.16 -8.56
N ALA A 78 12.60 5.30 -8.97
CA ALA A 78 11.31 5.79 -8.53
C ALA A 78 10.15 4.85 -8.94
N GLY A 79 10.19 4.28 -10.14
CA GLY A 79 9.20 3.30 -10.60
C GLY A 79 9.20 2.02 -9.74
N ILE A 80 10.39 1.49 -9.43
CA ILE A 80 10.55 0.36 -8.50
C ILE A 80 10.04 0.75 -7.11
N GLY A 81 10.39 1.95 -6.62
CA GLY A 81 9.92 2.47 -5.35
C GLY A 81 8.39 2.56 -5.25
N VAL A 82 7.73 3.00 -6.32
CA VAL A 82 6.26 3.04 -6.41
C VAL A 82 5.68 1.63 -6.33
N LEU A 83 6.23 0.67 -7.08
CA LEU A 83 5.79 -0.72 -7.03
C LEU A 83 5.92 -1.30 -5.60
N LEU A 84 7.07 -1.12 -4.96
CA LEU A 84 7.30 -1.56 -3.58
C LEU A 84 6.32 -0.88 -2.61
N GLY A 85 6.09 0.43 -2.79
CA GLY A 85 5.10 1.18 -2.03
C GLY A 85 3.70 0.59 -2.16
N CYS A 86 3.25 0.26 -3.38
CA CYS A 86 1.96 -0.38 -3.64
C CYS A 86 1.84 -1.75 -2.95
N LEU A 87 2.89 -2.58 -3.03
CA LEU A 87 2.90 -3.91 -2.42
C LEU A 87 2.87 -3.84 -0.89
N LEU A 88 3.68 -2.96 -0.29
CA LEU A 88 3.71 -2.75 1.16
C LEU A 88 2.44 -2.07 1.69
N CYS A 89 1.80 -1.21 0.89
CA CYS A 89 0.57 -0.51 1.29
C CYS A 89 -0.69 -1.35 1.12
N TRP A 90 -0.58 -2.52 0.51
CA TRP A 90 -1.67 -3.43 0.23
C TRP A 90 -2.67 -3.65 1.38
N PRO A 91 -2.26 -4.08 2.59
CA PRO A 91 -3.19 -4.31 3.69
C PRO A 91 -3.95 -3.02 4.08
N PHE A 92 -3.28 -1.88 4.07
CA PHE A 92 -3.88 -0.60 4.44
C PHE A 92 -4.94 -0.16 3.43
N TRP A 93 -4.68 -0.33 2.13
CA TRP A 93 -5.66 0.00 1.10
C TRP A 93 -6.87 -0.91 1.14
N VAL A 94 -6.70 -2.20 1.39
CA VAL A 94 -7.82 -3.15 1.55
C VAL A 94 -8.71 -2.74 2.73
N LEU A 95 -8.14 -2.43 3.89
CA LEU A 95 -8.91 -2.05 5.08
C LEU A 95 -9.54 -0.65 4.94
N HIS A 96 -8.84 0.29 4.30
CA HIS A 96 -9.38 1.62 4.00
C HIS A 96 -10.55 1.52 3.01
N ALA A 97 -10.43 0.72 1.95
CA ALA A 97 -11.50 0.49 0.98
C ALA A 97 -12.70 -0.26 1.60
N MET A 98 -12.43 -1.21 2.49
CA MET A 98 -13.46 -1.89 3.27
C MET A 98 -14.28 -0.90 4.12
N GLY A 99 -13.61 0.02 4.82
CA GLY A 99 -14.29 1.05 5.61
C GLY A 99 -15.15 1.96 4.76
N ASN A 100 -14.62 2.43 3.62
CA ASN A 100 -15.37 3.25 2.67
C ASN A 100 -16.61 2.53 2.13
N LEU A 101 -16.49 1.24 1.78
CA LEU A 101 -17.62 0.46 1.27
C LEU A 101 -18.73 0.30 2.32
N ILE A 102 -18.37 0.04 3.58
CA ILE A 102 -19.33 -0.08 4.68
C ILE A 102 -19.99 1.27 4.99
N ASP A 103 -19.22 2.36 5.01
CA ASP A 103 -19.74 3.72 5.26
C ASP A 103 -20.66 4.20 4.13
N ASN A 104 -20.34 3.85 2.89
CA ASN A 104 -21.22 4.10 1.75
C ASN A 104 -22.54 3.34 1.91
N GLN A 105 -22.47 2.04 2.26
CA GLN A 105 -23.67 1.21 2.39
C GLN A 105 -24.59 1.56 3.56
N ARG A 106 -24.04 2.07 4.67
CA ARG A 106 -24.87 2.59 5.77
C ARG A 106 -25.42 3.99 5.51
N GLY A 107 -24.95 4.68 4.47
CA GLY A 107 -25.39 6.02 4.09
C GLY A 107 -24.62 7.17 4.75
N ALA A 108 -23.47 6.92 5.37
CA ALA A 108 -22.68 7.98 6.01
C ALA A 108 -22.11 8.98 4.98
N MET A 109 -21.86 8.52 3.74
CA MET A 109 -21.33 9.35 2.63
C MET A 109 -22.41 9.85 1.66
N LEU A 110 -23.68 9.84 2.08
CA LEU A 110 -24.78 10.37 1.24
C LEU A 110 -24.60 11.86 0.92
N SER A 111 -24.00 12.64 1.81
CA SER A 111 -23.78 14.08 1.59
C SER A 111 -22.87 14.37 0.40
N SER A 112 -21.75 13.64 0.26
CA SER A 112 -20.80 13.81 -0.86
C SER A 112 -21.33 13.22 -2.16
N THR A 113 -22.23 12.23 -2.08
CA THR A 113 -22.93 11.71 -3.26
C THR A 113 -23.95 12.72 -3.81
N VAL A 114 -24.62 13.47 -2.93
CA VAL A 114 -25.65 14.46 -3.32
C VAL A 114 -25.03 15.80 -3.71
N ASP A 115 -24.05 16.28 -2.94
CA ASP A 115 -23.31 17.52 -3.21
C ASP A 115 -21.80 17.29 -3.01
N PRO A 116 -21.08 16.91 -4.08
CA PRO A 116 -19.64 16.72 -4.03
C PRO A 116 -18.84 17.99 -3.70
N ALA A 117 -19.43 19.18 -3.83
CA ALA A 117 -18.71 20.43 -3.57
C ALA A 117 -18.67 20.79 -2.07
N ASN A 118 -19.68 20.35 -1.30
CA ASN A 118 -19.82 20.68 0.13
C ASN A 118 -19.92 19.44 1.05
N GLY A 119 -19.90 18.23 0.49
CA GLY A 119 -20.04 16.99 1.23
C GLY A 119 -18.78 16.58 2.01
N VAL A 120 -18.96 15.67 2.96
CA VAL A 120 -17.84 15.00 3.63
C VAL A 120 -17.25 13.95 2.69
N ASP A 121 -16.07 14.25 2.14
CA ASP A 121 -15.35 13.35 1.22
C ASP A 121 -14.59 12.23 1.95
N THR A 122 -14.45 12.33 3.27
CA THR A 122 -13.63 11.40 4.07
C THR A 122 -14.48 10.48 4.94
N SER A 123 -14.38 9.17 4.72
CA SER A 123 -14.97 8.16 5.61
C SER A 123 -14.16 8.03 6.90
N GLU A 124 -14.81 8.28 8.04
CA GLU A 124 -14.20 8.13 9.36
C GLU A 124 -13.90 6.67 9.69
N LEU A 125 -14.77 5.73 9.27
CA LEU A 125 -14.51 4.30 9.47
C LEU A 125 -13.32 3.83 8.65
N ALA A 126 -13.17 4.31 7.41
CA ALA A 126 -12.02 3.99 6.57
C ALA A 126 -10.70 4.43 7.21
N ASN A 127 -10.66 5.66 7.73
CA ASN A 127 -9.49 6.17 8.45
C ASN A 127 -9.20 5.36 9.71
N PHE A 128 -10.24 5.03 10.50
CA PHE A 128 -10.09 4.19 11.68
C PHE A 128 -9.51 2.80 11.34
N LEU A 129 -10.07 2.10 10.34
CA LEU A 129 -9.60 0.78 9.94
C LEU A 129 -8.19 0.82 9.34
N GLN A 130 -7.83 1.89 8.65
CA GLN A 130 -6.47 2.08 8.12
C GLN A 130 -5.44 2.26 9.24
N LEU A 131 -5.76 3.08 10.25
CA LEU A 131 -4.90 3.28 11.42
C LEU A 131 -4.80 2.01 12.27
N PHE A 132 -5.90 1.28 12.43
CA PHE A 132 -5.90 -0.04 13.07
C PHE A 132 -4.98 -1.02 12.35
N ALA A 133 -5.09 -1.11 11.02
CA ALA A 133 -4.21 -1.95 10.21
C ALA A 133 -2.74 -1.54 10.34
N ALA A 134 -2.45 -0.23 10.38
CA ALA A 134 -1.10 0.27 10.62
C ALA A 134 -0.54 -0.16 11.99
N ALA A 135 -1.34 -0.06 13.05
CA ALA A 135 -0.93 -0.48 14.39
C ALA A 135 -0.62 -1.98 14.45
N VAL A 136 -1.51 -2.83 13.95
CA VAL A 136 -1.32 -4.30 13.91
C VAL A 136 -0.12 -4.68 13.06
N TYR A 137 0.04 -4.04 11.89
CA TYR A 137 1.17 -4.29 11.00
C TYR A 137 2.51 -3.94 11.68
N LEU A 138 2.58 -2.81 12.39
CA LEU A 138 3.78 -2.39 13.11
C LEU A 138 4.10 -3.31 14.30
N GLU A 139 3.08 -3.73 15.05
CA GLU A 139 3.23 -4.70 16.15
C GLU A 139 3.77 -6.04 15.64
N GLY A 140 3.26 -6.51 14.49
CA GLY A 140 3.69 -7.75 13.83
C GLY A 140 5.09 -7.72 13.20
N GLY A 141 5.90 -6.69 13.46
CA GLY A 141 7.24 -6.55 12.89
C GLY A 141 7.27 -5.95 11.48
N GLY A 142 6.22 -5.23 11.08
CA GLY A 142 6.08 -4.68 9.72
C GLY A 142 7.20 -3.73 9.28
N MET A 143 7.86 -3.03 10.20
CA MET A 143 9.05 -2.23 9.87
C MET A 143 10.22 -3.11 9.41
N LEU A 144 10.43 -4.26 10.07
CA LEU A 144 11.48 -5.20 9.67
C LEU A 144 11.15 -5.78 8.29
N LEU A 145 9.90 -6.19 8.09
CA LEU A 145 9.41 -6.69 6.79
C LEU A 145 9.59 -5.65 5.67
N MET A 146 9.31 -4.37 5.93
CA MET A 146 9.57 -3.28 4.99
C MET A 146 11.06 -3.21 4.64
N LEU A 147 11.95 -3.23 5.63
CA LEU A 147 13.39 -3.17 5.41
C LEU A 147 13.90 -4.38 4.62
N GLU A 148 13.43 -5.59 4.95
CA GLU A 148 13.75 -6.83 4.24
C GLU A 148 13.29 -6.78 2.78
N THR A 149 12.07 -6.29 2.53
CA THR A 149 11.50 -6.15 1.19
C THR A 149 12.32 -5.18 0.34
N VAL A 150 12.73 -4.04 0.91
CA VAL A 150 13.61 -3.08 0.22
C VAL A 150 14.99 -3.70 -0.01
N GLY A 151 15.57 -4.39 0.97
CA GLY A 151 16.84 -5.09 0.83
C GLY A 151 16.82 -6.12 -0.30
N GLN A 152 15.79 -6.97 -0.33
CA GLN A 152 15.56 -7.94 -1.42
C GLN A 152 15.40 -7.25 -2.77
N SER A 153 14.72 -6.11 -2.84
CA SER A 153 14.60 -5.34 -4.09
C SER A 153 15.95 -4.90 -4.66
N TYR A 154 16.93 -4.60 -3.81
CA TYR A 154 18.28 -4.25 -4.25
C TYR A 154 19.10 -5.46 -4.68
N LEU A 155 18.86 -6.63 -4.08
CA LEU A 155 19.48 -7.89 -4.49
C LEU A 155 18.98 -8.36 -5.86
N ILE A 156 17.67 -8.24 -6.12
CA ILE A 156 17.09 -8.58 -7.42
C ILE A 156 17.43 -7.51 -8.44
N CYS A 157 17.16 -6.24 -8.13
CA CYS A 157 17.34 -5.13 -9.04
C CYS A 157 18.36 -4.14 -8.49
N ALA A 158 19.64 -4.44 -8.71
CA ALA A 158 20.73 -3.52 -8.43
C ALA A 158 20.68 -2.32 -9.39
N PRO A 159 20.99 -1.08 -8.94
CA PRO A 159 20.96 0.12 -9.79
C PRO A 159 21.91 0.08 -10.99
N ALA A 160 22.98 -0.74 -10.91
CA ALA A 160 23.95 -0.93 -11.98
C ALA A 160 23.50 -1.94 -13.06
N ASN A 161 22.52 -2.79 -12.77
CA ASN A 161 22.05 -3.84 -13.68
C ASN A 161 20.80 -3.37 -14.45
N SER A 162 20.48 -3.97 -15.59
CA SER A 162 19.16 -3.83 -16.21
C SER A 162 18.12 -4.59 -15.36
N CYS A 163 17.05 -3.90 -14.97
CA CYS A 163 15.90 -4.48 -14.29
C CYS A 163 14.67 -4.02 -15.04
N GLU A 164 13.82 -4.98 -15.39
CA GLU A 164 12.55 -4.71 -16.04
C GLU A 164 11.40 -4.93 -15.07
N LEU A 165 10.37 -4.08 -15.19
CA LEU A 165 9.12 -4.25 -14.46
C LEU A 165 8.15 -5.03 -15.32
N HIS A 166 7.66 -6.16 -14.80
CA HIS A 166 6.60 -6.91 -15.46
C HIS A 166 5.26 -6.20 -15.31
N VAL A 167 4.72 -5.67 -16.40
CA VAL A 167 3.46 -4.90 -16.39
C VAL A 167 2.25 -5.80 -16.11
N GLN A 168 2.24 -7.04 -16.60
CA GLN A 168 1.10 -7.96 -16.48
C GLN A 168 0.69 -8.26 -15.00
N PRO A 169 1.61 -8.64 -14.10
CA PRO A 169 1.31 -8.83 -12.68
C PRO A 169 0.88 -7.54 -11.99
N ILE A 170 1.44 -6.39 -12.39
CA ILE A 170 1.09 -5.07 -11.84
C ILE A 170 -0.36 -4.72 -12.14
N LEU A 171 -0.84 -5.00 -13.36
CA LEU A 171 -2.24 -4.74 -13.73
C LEU A 171 -3.23 -5.55 -12.91
N ARG A 172 -2.87 -6.78 -12.51
CA ARG A 172 -3.71 -7.66 -11.66
C ARG A 172 -3.76 -7.23 -10.20
N LEU A 173 -2.91 -6.28 -9.79
CA LEU A 173 -2.87 -5.78 -8.43
C LEU A 173 -4.21 -5.10 -8.06
N LEU A 174 -4.83 -4.36 -8.98
CA LEU A 174 -6.12 -3.73 -8.70
C LEU A 174 -7.24 -4.76 -8.50
N ASP A 175 -7.31 -5.79 -9.35
CA ASP A 175 -8.32 -6.84 -9.25
C ASP A 175 -8.22 -7.60 -7.93
N ALA A 176 -7.00 -7.93 -7.50
CA ALA A 176 -6.78 -8.60 -6.23
C ALA A 176 -7.16 -7.70 -5.02
N LEU A 177 -7.02 -6.38 -5.14
CA LEU A 177 -7.35 -5.42 -4.08
C LEU A 177 -8.86 -5.35 -3.91
N VAL A 178 -9.57 -5.16 -5.03
CA VAL A 178 -11.03 -5.10 -5.08
C VAL A 178 -11.62 -6.43 -4.61
N SER A 179 -11.11 -7.56 -5.12
CA SER A 179 -11.55 -8.90 -4.72
C SER A 179 -11.41 -9.11 -3.21
N LYS A 180 -10.24 -8.80 -2.64
CA LYS A 180 -9.99 -8.97 -1.21
C LYS A 180 -10.87 -8.03 -0.37
N THR A 181 -11.07 -6.80 -0.81
CA THR A 181 -11.96 -5.81 -0.18
C THR A 181 -13.41 -6.30 -0.15
N LEU A 182 -13.91 -6.86 -1.26
CA LEU A 182 -15.27 -7.40 -1.31
C LEU A 182 -15.42 -8.62 -0.40
N VAL A 183 -14.45 -9.54 -0.39
CA VAL A 183 -14.51 -10.74 0.45
C VAL A 183 -14.49 -10.39 1.94
N ILE A 184 -13.63 -9.47 2.37
CA ILE A 184 -13.51 -9.11 3.80
C ILE A 184 -14.69 -8.26 4.31
N SER A 185 -15.33 -7.49 3.42
CA SER A 185 -16.52 -6.68 3.74
C SER A 185 -17.85 -7.44 3.57
N ALA A 186 -17.84 -8.59 2.88
CA ALA A 186 -19.03 -9.34 2.51
C ALA A 186 -20.00 -9.61 3.68
N PRO A 187 -19.57 -10.04 4.88
CA PRO A 187 -20.50 -10.30 5.99
C PRO A 187 -21.32 -9.07 6.38
N VAL A 188 -20.69 -7.90 6.42
CA VAL A 188 -21.34 -6.63 6.77
C VAL A 188 -22.25 -6.19 5.63
N VAL A 189 -21.71 -6.10 4.41
CA VAL A 189 -22.45 -5.61 3.24
C VAL A 189 -23.67 -6.48 2.94
N ALA A 190 -23.53 -7.80 3.01
CA ALA A 190 -24.65 -8.72 2.80
C ALA A 190 -25.75 -8.52 3.86
N THR A 191 -25.39 -8.36 5.13
CA THR A 191 -26.36 -8.13 6.20
C THR A 191 -27.07 -6.78 6.04
N LEU A 192 -26.36 -5.75 5.57
CA LEU A 192 -26.96 -4.44 5.27
C LEU A 192 -27.95 -4.51 4.10
N LEU A 193 -27.62 -5.26 3.03
CA LEU A 193 -28.52 -5.48 1.90
C LEU A 193 -29.78 -6.24 2.33
N VAL A 194 -29.66 -7.26 3.18
CA VAL A 194 -30.82 -7.99 3.74
C VAL A 194 -31.66 -7.05 4.60
N SER A 195 -31.03 -6.25 5.46
CA SER A 195 -31.73 -5.26 6.30
C SER A 195 -32.50 -4.25 5.45
N GLU A 196 -31.93 -3.80 4.34
CA GLU A 196 -32.59 -2.90 3.38
C GLU A 196 -33.80 -3.55 2.70
N ALA A 197 -33.66 -4.79 2.25
CA ALA A 197 -34.78 -5.53 1.67
C ALA A 197 -35.93 -5.72 2.67
N LEU A 198 -35.62 -6.03 3.93
CA LEU A 198 -36.60 -6.17 5.01
C LEU A 198 -37.31 -4.84 5.32
N LEU A 199 -36.57 -3.73 5.36
CA LEU A 199 -37.16 -2.40 5.57
C LEU A 199 -37.99 -1.93 4.37
N GLY A 200 -37.57 -2.27 3.15
CA GLY A 200 -38.35 -2.04 1.94
C GLY A 200 -39.65 -2.85 1.93
N LEU A 201 -39.65 -4.07 2.46
CA LEU A 201 -40.88 -4.83 2.66
C LEU A 201 -41.76 -4.19 3.75
N LEU A 202 -41.16 -3.75 4.86
CA LEU A 202 -41.88 -3.09 5.95
C LEU A 202 -42.54 -1.78 5.51
N SER A 203 -41.90 -0.99 4.64
CA SER A 203 -42.46 0.24 4.10
C SER A 203 -43.73 0.00 3.28
N ARG A 204 -43.84 -1.16 2.63
CA ARG A 204 -45.06 -1.56 1.92
C ARG A 204 -46.21 -1.87 2.88
N TYR A 205 -45.93 -2.45 4.05
CA TYR A 205 -46.94 -2.75 5.06
C TYR A 205 -47.33 -1.53 5.91
N ALA A 206 -46.39 -0.62 6.16
CA ALA A 206 -46.58 0.60 6.94
C ALA A 206 -46.13 1.83 6.13
N PRO A 207 -46.89 2.26 5.10
CA PRO A 207 -46.48 3.33 4.17
C PRO A 207 -46.37 4.71 4.82
N GLN A 208 -46.94 4.87 6.02
CA GLN A 208 -46.86 6.08 6.82
C GLN A 208 -45.54 6.21 7.61
N MET A 209 -44.65 5.20 7.57
CA MET A 209 -43.29 5.32 8.09
C MET A 209 -42.33 5.88 7.02
N ASN A 210 -41.47 6.82 7.43
CA ASN A 210 -40.34 7.24 6.61
C ASN A 210 -39.25 6.17 6.62
N ALA A 211 -39.41 5.17 5.75
CA ALA A 211 -38.51 4.00 5.70
C ALA A 211 -37.05 4.37 5.39
N PHE A 212 -36.81 5.48 4.67
CA PHE A 212 -35.46 5.97 4.39
C PHE A 212 -34.75 6.47 5.66
N SER A 213 -35.42 7.30 6.46
CA SER A 213 -34.83 7.78 7.72
C SER A 213 -34.58 6.63 8.71
N VAL A 214 -35.51 5.66 8.76
CA VAL A 214 -35.40 4.48 9.62
C VAL A 214 -34.26 3.56 9.15
N SER A 215 -34.03 3.43 7.84
CA SER A 215 -32.95 2.57 7.33
C SER A 215 -31.57 3.09 7.70
N LEU A 216 -31.34 4.40 7.68
CA LEU A 216 -30.06 5.00 8.08
C LEU A 216 -29.67 4.66 9.52
N THR A 217 -30.63 4.76 10.45
CA THR A 217 -30.39 4.47 11.87
C THR A 217 -30.17 2.98 12.13
N ILE A 218 -31.02 2.12 11.56
CA ILE A 218 -30.91 0.66 11.71
C ILE A 218 -29.65 0.12 11.05
N LYS A 219 -29.35 0.53 9.81
CA LYS A 219 -28.14 0.07 9.08
C LYS A 219 -26.87 0.42 9.85
N SER A 220 -26.80 1.61 10.45
CA SER A 220 -25.64 2.02 11.24
C SER A 220 -25.41 1.11 12.45
N LEU A 221 -26.48 0.74 13.16
CA LEU A 221 -26.40 -0.20 14.29
C LEU A 221 -25.99 -1.61 13.83
N VAL A 222 -26.63 -2.12 12.78
CA VAL A 222 -26.34 -3.45 12.22
C VAL A 222 -24.90 -3.53 11.73
N ALA A 223 -24.42 -2.53 11.01
CA ALA A 223 -23.04 -2.48 10.53
C ALA A 223 -22.03 -2.59 11.68
N LEU A 224 -22.25 -1.83 12.75
CA LEU A 224 -21.36 -1.85 13.92
C LEU A 224 -21.38 -3.19 14.64
N VAL A 225 -22.57 -3.76 14.89
CA VAL A 225 -22.72 -5.06 15.56
C VAL A 225 -22.04 -6.17 14.77
N VAL A 226 -22.31 -6.26 13.46
CA VAL A 226 -21.72 -7.29 12.61
C VAL A 226 -20.21 -7.12 12.53
N LEU A 227 -19.71 -5.89 12.36
CA LEU A 227 -18.28 -5.61 12.37
C LEU A 227 -17.62 -6.08 13.67
N MET A 228 -18.21 -5.75 14.83
CA MET A 228 -17.70 -6.10 16.14
C MET A 228 -17.54 -7.62 16.35
N LEU A 229 -18.43 -8.44 15.75
CA LEU A 229 -18.39 -9.90 15.91
C LEU A 229 -17.13 -10.55 15.32
N TYR A 230 -16.59 -10.04 14.21
CA TYR A 230 -15.40 -10.60 13.58
C TYR A 230 -14.17 -9.68 13.65
N PHE A 231 -14.33 -8.45 14.16
CA PHE A 231 -13.25 -7.47 14.31
C PHE A 231 -12.06 -8.06 15.07
N GLY A 232 -12.27 -8.60 16.26
CA GLY A 232 -11.18 -9.05 17.14
C GLY A 232 -10.50 -10.34 16.69
N VAL A 233 -11.23 -11.26 16.05
CA VAL A 233 -10.71 -12.61 15.73
C VAL A 233 -10.14 -12.67 14.31
N HIS A 234 -10.73 -11.96 13.34
CA HIS A 234 -10.40 -12.17 11.94
C HIS A 234 -9.60 -11.02 11.31
N LEU A 235 -9.82 -9.77 11.71
CA LEU A 235 -9.15 -8.63 11.07
C LEU A 235 -7.64 -8.56 11.35
N PRO A 236 -7.13 -8.73 12.59
CA PRO A 236 -5.69 -8.71 12.84
C PRO A 236 -4.94 -9.77 12.03
N ASP A 237 -5.44 -11.01 12.06
CA ASP A 237 -4.85 -12.14 11.36
C ASP A 237 -4.79 -11.91 9.85
N GLU A 238 -5.83 -11.30 9.27
CA GLU A 238 -5.83 -10.95 7.85
C GLU A 238 -4.85 -9.85 7.50
N VAL A 239 -4.70 -8.83 8.36
CA VAL A 239 -3.70 -7.77 8.15
C VAL A 239 -2.30 -8.38 8.11
N LEU A 240 -1.97 -9.25 9.07
CA LEU A 240 -0.66 -9.92 9.13
C LEU A 240 -0.44 -10.85 7.93
N ARG A 241 -1.46 -11.63 7.54
CA ARG A 241 -1.40 -12.53 6.37
C ARG A 241 -1.22 -11.78 5.05
N MET A 242 -1.84 -10.61 4.91
CA MET A 242 -1.67 -9.76 3.73
C MET A 242 -0.28 -9.13 3.70
N GLY A 243 0.27 -8.76 4.87
CA GLY A 243 1.63 -8.25 4.98
C GLY A 243 2.67 -9.28 4.52
N SER A 244 2.59 -10.52 4.98
CA SER A 244 3.59 -11.56 4.67
C SER A 244 3.60 -11.99 3.20
N LYS A 245 2.45 -11.89 2.49
CA LYS A 245 2.34 -12.29 1.08
C LYS A 245 3.06 -11.34 0.12
N SER A 246 3.49 -10.16 0.57
CA SER A 246 4.27 -9.20 -0.23
C SER A 246 5.68 -9.71 -0.63
N GLN A 247 6.11 -10.86 -0.12
CA GLN A 247 7.45 -11.42 -0.38
C GLN A 247 7.65 -12.03 -1.79
N THR A 248 6.62 -12.07 -2.65
CA THR A 248 6.78 -12.57 -4.05
C THR A 248 7.32 -11.49 -5.00
N LEU A 249 8.45 -10.85 -4.65
CA LEU A 249 9.06 -9.80 -5.49
C LEU A 249 9.53 -10.29 -6.85
N GLU A 250 9.98 -11.54 -6.93
CA GLU A 250 10.50 -12.19 -8.15
C GLU A 250 9.46 -12.26 -9.28
N HIS A 251 8.17 -12.24 -8.95
CA HIS A 251 7.11 -12.24 -9.97
C HIS A 251 6.96 -10.86 -10.63
N TYR A 252 7.41 -9.79 -9.97
CA TYR A 252 7.26 -8.41 -10.47
C TYR A 252 8.55 -7.85 -11.06
N LEU A 253 9.70 -8.34 -10.60
CA LEU A 253 11.04 -7.87 -10.96
C LEU A 253 11.88 -9.03 -11.50
N SER A 254 12.50 -8.83 -12.67
CA SER A 254 13.54 -9.73 -13.20
C SER A 254 14.79 -8.97 -13.61
N VAL A 255 15.92 -9.67 -13.55
CA VAL A 255 17.16 -9.26 -14.19
C VAL A 255 17.16 -9.81 -15.61
N ASP A 256 17.47 -8.94 -16.57
CA ASP A 256 17.59 -9.32 -17.97
C ASP A 256 18.81 -10.25 -18.12
N GLY A 257 18.61 -11.53 -18.50
CA GLY A 257 19.68 -12.45 -18.90
C GLY A 257 19.90 -13.78 -18.15
N GLU A 258 19.12 -14.15 -17.12
CA GLU A 258 19.33 -15.44 -16.40
C GLU A 258 18.10 -16.38 -16.39
N GLY A 259 17.02 -16.01 -17.09
CA GLY A 259 15.80 -16.81 -17.17
C GLY A 259 15.86 -18.05 -18.10
N ASP A 260 16.83 -18.10 -19.03
CA ASP A 260 16.97 -19.21 -19.99
C ASP A 260 18.07 -20.22 -19.61
N ASP A 261 19.18 -19.77 -19.00
CA ASP A 261 20.34 -20.63 -18.73
C ASP A 261 20.18 -21.52 -17.47
N VAL A 262 19.37 -21.10 -16.49
CA VAL A 262 19.19 -21.88 -15.25
C VAL A 262 18.19 -23.02 -15.44
N VAL A 263 17.22 -22.85 -16.34
CA VAL A 263 16.27 -23.93 -16.68
C VAL A 263 16.95 -24.99 -17.55
N GLN A 264 17.83 -24.59 -18.48
CA GLN A 264 18.58 -25.54 -19.32
C GLN A 264 19.64 -26.35 -18.55
N ARG A 265 20.26 -25.80 -17.49
CA ARG A 265 21.24 -26.56 -16.68
C ARG A 265 20.67 -27.63 -15.77
N LEU A 266 19.34 -27.72 -15.63
CA LEU A 266 18.68 -28.80 -14.89
C LEU A 266 18.14 -29.90 -15.81
N GLU A 267 18.23 -29.71 -17.14
CA GLU A 267 17.78 -30.67 -18.14
C GLU A 267 18.93 -31.35 -18.92
N ASP A 268 20.19 -30.94 -18.68
CA ASP A 268 21.44 -31.59 -19.16
C ASP A 268 22.22 -32.25 -18.01
#